data_AF-R4KT31-F1
#
_entry.id   AF-R4KT31-F1
#
_cell.length_a   1.000
_cell.length_b   1.000
_cell.length_c   1.000
_cell.angle_alpha   90.00
_cell.angle_beta   90.00
_cell.angle_gamma   90.00
#
_symmetry.space_group_name_H-M   'P 1'
#
loop_
_entity.id
_entity.type
_entity.pdbx_description
1 polymer ?
#
loop_
_entity_poly.entity_id
_entity_poly.type
_entity_poly.pdbx_seq_one_letter_code
_entity_poly.pdbx_strand_id
1 'polypeptide(L)'
;MPKQLLLNRGFEDGLTNFNIQGTVSSNIDIAHSGIKSALLLANPTQIAELSQAVPFMMPGSPIRFSFRARKFLNNDVQCVSNVRAEVNFINATGAIIPPGLVISIRGRDLSKKRWSYYDEYAEIPVDAVAAQVVIRLESPQIGSSGLLVDDLALVGEAISPLSLTTTSIQPTLIPNPAHQANTSLPGWPITNMAPQQPEQKLKGQDYDRPTREIVLGEKEEK
;
A
#
# COMPACT_ATOMS: atom_id res chain seq x y z
N MET A 1 3.60 -1.08 25.61
CA MET A 1 2.40 -1.64 24.93
C MET A 1 2.76 -1.86 23.48
N PRO A 2 2.44 -3.02 22.89
CA PRO A 2 2.68 -3.29 21.48
C PRO A 2 1.97 -2.25 20.61
N LYS A 3 2.68 -1.73 19.62
CA LYS A 3 2.16 -0.73 18.69
C LYS A 3 2.14 -1.29 17.28
N GLN A 4 1.01 -1.08 16.63
CA GLN A 4 0.82 -1.38 15.23
C GLN A 4 1.51 -0.34 14.35
N LEU A 5 2.29 -0.80 13.38
CA LEU A 5 3.11 0.03 12.50
C LEU A 5 2.49 0.20 11.11
N LEU A 6 1.71 -0.77 10.65
CA LEU A 6 1.06 -0.71 9.34
C LEU A 6 -0.18 0.18 9.36
N LEU A 7 -0.41 0.87 8.24
CA LEU A 7 -1.61 1.66 7.99
C LEU A 7 -2.58 0.87 7.11
N ASN A 8 -3.87 1.19 7.17
CA ASN A 8 -4.91 0.61 6.30
C ASN A 8 -4.87 -0.93 6.21
N ARG A 9 -4.79 -1.57 7.38
CA ARG A 9 -4.43 -2.98 7.56
C ARG A 9 -5.46 -3.99 7.06
N GLY A 10 -6.72 -3.60 7.12
CA GLY A 10 -7.85 -4.36 6.60
C GLY A 10 -8.35 -3.81 5.26
N PHE A 11 -7.56 -2.95 4.59
CA PHE A 11 -7.90 -2.43 3.26
C PHE A 11 -9.22 -1.66 3.15
N GLU A 12 -9.76 -1.15 4.25
CA GLU A 12 -11.01 -0.40 4.29
C GLU A 12 -10.93 0.89 3.43
N ASP A 13 -9.74 1.48 3.34
CA ASP A 13 -9.42 2.60 2.45
C ASP A 13 -8.86 2.12 1.10
N GLY A 14 -9.21 0.90 0.67
CA GLY A 14 -8.68 0.27 -0.54
C GLY A 14 -7.21 -0.10 -0.39
N LEU A 15 -6.39 0.24 -1.40
CA LEU A 15 -4.94 -0.03 -1.40
C LEU A 15 -4.10 1.20 -0.99
N THR A 16 -4.73 2.18 -0.34
CA THR A 16 -4.04 3.40 0.12
C THR A 16 -2.89 3.05 1.07
N ASN A 17 -1.75 3.75 0.93
CA ASN A 17 -0.49 3.55 1.64
C ASN A 17 0.31 2.29 1.27
N PHE A 18 -0.14 1.55 0.25
CA PHE A 18 0.60 0.42 -0.29
C PHE A 18 1.15 0.72 -1.68
N ASN A 19 2.37 0.25 -1.92
CA ASN A 19 2.92 0.10 -3.26
C ASN A 19 2.47 -1.24 -3.83
N ILE A 20 2.15 -1.25 -5.11
CA ILE A 20 1.70 -2.46 -5.81
C ILE A 20 2.57 -2.75 -7.01
N GLN A 21 2.78 -4.03 -7.29
CA GLN A 21 3.35 -4.53 -8.52
C GLN A 21 2.43 -5.61 -9.09
N GLY A 22 2.18 -5.55 -10.39
CA GLY A 22 1.28 -6.49 -11.05
C GLY A 22 -0.20 -6.17 -10.84
N THR A 23 -1.04 -7.21 -10.91
CA THR A 23 -2.50 -7.05 -10.79
C THR A 23 -2.93 -7.20 -9.33
N VAL A 24 -3.11 -6.06 -8.66
CA VAL A 24 -3.61 -5.97 -7.28
C VAL A 24 -4.80 -5.03 -7.24
N SER A 25 -5.89 -5.45 -6.60
CA SER A 25 -7.11 -4.64 -6.45
C SER A 25 -7.71 -4.80 -5.06
N SER A 26 -8.62 -3.90 -4.69
CA SER A 26 -9.47 -4.08 -3.52
C SER A 26 -10.66 -4.97 -3.88
N ASN A 27 -10.99 -5.94 -3.02
CA ASN A 27 -12.13 -6.82 -3.16
C ASN A 27 -13.16 -6.54 -2.05
N ILE A 28 -14.42 -6.40 -2.43
CA ILE A 28 -15.54 -6.11 -1.51
C ILE A 28 -16.42 -7.33 -1.22
N ASP A 29 -16.24 -8.41 -1.96
CA ASP A 29 -17.12 -9.58 -1.88
C ASP A 29 -16.67 -10.56 -0.78
N ILE A 30 -15.36 -10.59 -0.51
CA ILE A 30 -14.73 -11.55 0.39
C ILE A 30 -13.69 -10.82 1.25
N ALA A 31 -14.08 -10.48 2.47
CA ALA A 31 -13.19 -9.99 3.52
C ALA A 31 -13.08 -11.00 4.68
N HIS A 32 -12.01 -10.91 5.48
CA HIS A 32 -11.91 -11.62 6.75
C HIS A 32 -12.54 -10.79 7.86
N SER A 33 -12.20 -9.50 7.91
CA SER A 33 -12.81 -8.53 8.80
C SER A 33 -13.24 -7.30 8.00
N GLY A 34 -14.15 -6.49 8.55
CA GLY A 34 -14.62 -5.29 7.85
C GLY A 34 -15.34 -5.59 6.53
N ILE A 35 -15.08 -4.78 5.51
CA ILE A 35 -15.78 -4.79 4.22
C ILE A 35 -14.85 -5.19 3.08
N LYS A 36 -13.55 -4.91 3.19
CA LYS A 36 -12.61 -5.06 2.07
C LYS A 36 -11.48 -6.03 2.39
N SER A 37 -10.88 -6.56 1.33
CA SER A 37 -9.58 -7.23 1.36
C SER A 37 -8.76 -6.84 0.14
N ALA A 38 -7.48 -7.21 0.11
CA ALA A 38 -6.65 -7.10 -1.09
C ALA A 38 -6.72 -8.39 -1.91
N LEU A 39 -7.01 -8.26 -3.21
CA LEU A 39 -6.95 -9.33 -4.19
C LEU A 39 -5.68 -9.20 -5.04
N LEU A 40 -4.84 -10.23 -5.01
CA LEU A 40 -3.66 -10.37 -5.83
C LEU A 40 -3.94 -11.43 -6.92
N LEU A 41 -3.65 -11.10 -8.17
CA LEU A 41 -3.81 -12.00 -9.32
C LEU A 41 -2.49 -12.15 -10.08
N ALA A 42 -1.99 -13.38 -10.16
CA ALA A 42 -0.74 -13.69 -10.86
C ALA A 42 -1.00 -14.62 -12.05
N ASN A 43 -0.20 -14.47 -13.10
CA ASN A 43 -0.20 -15.29 -14.31
C ASN A 43 1.25 -15.73 -14.62
N PRO A 44 1.50 -16.57 -15.64
CA PRO A 44 2.83 -17.18 -15.83
C PRO A 44 3.93 -16.17 -16.16
N THR A 45 3.57 -14.97 -16.59
CA THR A 45 4.50 -13.89 -16.93
C THR A 45 4.60 -12.79 -15.88
N GLN A 46 3.75 -12.81 -14.86
CA GLN A 46 3.58 -11.69 -13.94
C GLN A 46 3.21 -12.15 -12.54
N ILE A 47 4.01 -11.70 -11.57
CA ILE A 47 3.67 -11.80 -10.14
C ILE A 47 2.62 -10.75 -9.75
N ALA A 48 2.01 -10.92 -8.59
CA ALA A 48 1.28 -9.84 -7.93
C ALA A 48 1.89 -9.59 -6.56
N GLU A 49 2.10 -8.33 -6.21
CA GLU A 49 2.75 -7.94 -4.97
C GLU A 49 2.15 -6.67 -4.38
N LEU A 50 2.08 -6.71 -3.05
CA LEU A 50 1.63 -5.67 -2.16
C LEU A 50 2.79 -5.35 -1.20
N SER A 51 3.19 -4.08 -1.07
CA SER A 51 4.21 -3.70 -0.08
C SER A 51 3.94 -2.37 0.62
N GLN A 52 4.40 -2.24 1.87
CA GLN A 52 4.38 -0.99 2.63
C GLN A 52 5.71 -0.83 3.38
N ALA A 53 6.32 0.34 3.25
CA ALA A 53 7.46 0.73 4.06
C ALA A 53 6.98 1.38 5.37
N VAL A 54 7.60 1.00 6.48
CA VAL A 54 7.38 1.58 7.80
C VAL A 54 8.70 2.15 8.33
N PRO A 55 8.81 3.46 8.57
CA PRO A 55 9.99 4.06 9.14
C PRO A 55 10.01 3.95 10.68
N PHE A 56 11.13 4.34 11.28
CA PHE A 56 11.27 4.64 12.72
C PHE A 56 11.07 3.43 13.64
N MET A 57 11.75 2.34 13.32
CA MET A 57 11.83 1.18 14.20
C MET A 57 12.85 1.39 15.30
N MET A 58 12.63 0.78 16.47
CA MET A 58 13.60 0.78 17.56
C MET A 58 14.47 -0.48 17.45
N PRO A 59 15.78 -0.34 17.17
CA PRO A 59 16.66 -1.49 17.07
C PRO A 59 16.70 -2.31 18.36
N GLY A 60 16.89 -3.63 18.24
CA GLY A 60 16.89 -4.59 19.35
C GLY A 60 15.50 -4.90 19.94
N SER A 61 14.43 -4.29 19.40
CA SER A 61 13.07 -4.57 19.88
C SER A 61 12.45 -5.77 19.16
N PRO A 62 11.60 -6.57 19.84
CA PRO A 62 10.86 -7.64 19.20
C PRO A 62 9.78 -7.07 18.28
N ILE A 63 9.63 -7.71 17.12
CA ILE A 63 8.63 -7.38 16.12
C ILE A 63 7.91 -8.65 15.67
N ARG A 64 6.59 -8.54 15.49
CA ARG A 64 5.76 -9.60 14.96
C ARG A 64 5.08 -9.15 13.69
N PHE A 65 5.21 -9.94 12.64
CA PHE A 65 4.44 -9.77 11.42
C PHE A 65 3.35 -10.84 11.34
N SER A 66 2.13 -10.47 10.97
CA SER A 66 1.05 -11.41 10.76
C SER A 66 0.03 -10.94 9.74
N PHE A 67 -0.70 -11.85 9.13
CA PHE A 67 -1.79 -11.56 8.19
C PHE A 67 -2.76 -12.73 8.05
N ARG A 68 -3.89 -12.49 7.39
CA ARG A 68 -4.85 -13.50 6.96
C ARG A 68 -4.75 -13.69 5.45
N ALA A 69 -4.77 -14.93 5.00
CA ALA A 69 -4.77 -15.25 3.58
C ALA A 69 -5.79 -16.34 3.22
N ARG A 70 -6.38 -16.20 2.04
CA ARG A 70 -7.35 -17.14 1.47
C ARG A 70 -7.13 -17.25 -0.03
N LYS A 71 -7.25 -18.47 -0.58
CA LYS A 71 -7.18 -18.70 -2.02
C LYS A 71 -8.39 -18.08 -2.71
N PHE A 72 -8.18 -17.31 -3.77
CA PHE A 72 -9.24 -16.80 -4.63
C PHE A 72 -9.37 -17.69 -5.87
N LEU A 73 -10.61 -18.07 -6.21
CA LEU A 73 -10.91 -18.83 -7.41
C LEU A 73 -12.19 -18.28 -8.06
N ASN A 74 -12.19 -18.17 -9.37
CA ASN A 74 -13.35 -17.91 -10.21
C ASN A 74 -13.16 -18.61 -11.56
N ASN A 75 -14.05 -18.38 -12.53
CA ASN A 75 -13.97 -19.06 -13.84
C ASN A 75 -12.62 -18.89 -14.54
N ASP A 76 -11.99 -17.72 -14.41
CA ASP A 76 -10.72 -17.37 -15.07
C ASP A 76 -9.48 -17.59 -14.19
N VAL A 77 -9.68 -17.85 -12.89
CA VAL A 77 -8.63 -17.98 -11.87
C VAL A 77 -8.81 -19.34 -11.18
N GLN A 78 -8.12 -20.35 -11.72
CA GLN A 78 -8.27 -21.74 -11.27
C GLN A 78 -6.96 -22.35 -10.76
N CYS A 79 -5.82 -21.71 -11.05
CA CYS A 79 -4.50 -22.24 -10.73
C CYS A 79 -4.06 -21.85 -9.32
N VAL A 80 -2.96 -22.47 -8.88
CA VAL A 80 -2.37 -22.24 -7.56
C VAL A 80 -0.95 -21.72 -7.71
N SER A 81 -0.61 -20.76 -6.88
CA SER A 81 0.74 -20.20 -6.76
C SER A 81 1.19 -20.20 -5.32
N ASN A 82 2.50 -20.28 -5.13
CA ASN A 82 3.09 -20.08 -3.81
C ASN A 82 2.98 -18.61 -3.42
N VAL A 83 2.95 -18.38 -2.12
CA VAL A 83 2.94 -17.04 -1.54
C VAL A 83 4.22 -16.88 -0.73
N ARG A 84 4.84 -15.73 -0.87
CA ARG A 84 6.00 -15.34 -0.08
C ARG A 84 5.69 -14.00 0.57
N ALA A 85 5.71 -13.98 1.89
CA ALA A 85 5.53 -12.77 2.66
C ALA A 85 6.81 -12.47 3.44
N GLU A 86 7.24 -11.22 3.44
CA GLU A 86 8.54 -10.81 3.97
C GLU A 86 8.44 -9.55 4.80
N VAL A 87 9.35 -9.43 5.77
CA VAL A 87 9.72 -8.15 6.37
C VAL A 87 11.20 -7.95 6.14
N ASN A 88 11.52 -7.01 5.25
CA ASN A 88 12.89 -6.64 4.92
C ASN A 88 13.29 -5.45 5.78
N PHE A 89 14.29 -5.61 6.64
CA PHE A 89 14.85 -4.52 7.43
C PHE A 89 15.80 -3.69 6.56
N ILE A 90 15.74 -2.36 6.69
CA ILE A 90 16.46 -1.43 5.82
C ILE A 90 17.31 -0.51 6.70
N ASN A 91 18.60 -0.38 6.36
CA ASN A 91 19.53 0.51 7.05
C ASN A 91 19.44 1.96 6.53
N ALA A 92 20.20 2.87 7.14
CA ALA A 92 20.21 4.29 6.75
C ALA A 92 20.69 4.56 5.31
N THR A 93 21.40 3.62 4.67
CA THR A 93 21.82 3.73 3.27
C THR A 93 20.79 3.19 2.28
N GLY A 94 19.64 2.69 2.77
CA GLY A 94 18.61 2.06 1.95
C GLY A 94 18.89 0.60 1.58
N ALA A 95 19.91 -0.03 2.19
CA ALA A 95 20.24 -1.43 1.93
C ALA A 95 19.42 -2.37 2.84
N ILE A 96 19.02 -3.52 2.29
CA ILE A 96 18.35 -4.58 3.05
C ILE A 96 19.37 -5.27 3.97
N ILE A 97 19.00 -5.43 5.24
CA ILE A 97 19.77 -6.13 6.26
C ILE A 97 19.23 -7.56 6.40
N PRO A 98 20.02 -8.59 6.05
CA PRO A 98 19.65 -9.97 6.33
C PRO A 98 20.00 -10.39 7.77
N PRO A 99 19.28 -11.36 8.37
CA PRO A 99 18.05 -11.96 7.86
C PRO A 99 16.83 -11.05 8.08
N GLY A 100 15.89 -11.07 7.13
CA GLY A 100 14.53 -10.57 7.32
C GLY A 100 13.60 -11.65 7.87
N LEU A 101 12.32 -11.30 8.07
CA LEU A 101 11.26 -12.29 8.28
C LEU A 101 10.81 -12.86 6.93
N VAL A 102 10.60 -14.17 6.85
CA VAL A 102 10.10 -14.82 5.63
C VAL A 102 9.07 -15.88 5.99
N ILE A 103 7.84 -15.70 5.52
CA ILE A 103 6.76 -16.69 5.60
C ILE A 103 6.53 -17.23 4.18
N SER A 104 6.83 -18.52 3.98
CA SER A 104 6.64 -19.20 2.68
C SER A 104 5.45 -20.15 2.75
N ILE A 105 4.45 -19.93 1.90
CA ILE A 105 3.21 -20.71 1.90
C ILE A 105 3.06 -21.42 0.55
N ARG A 106 2.86 -22.73 0.58
CA ARG A 106 2.56 -23.47 -0.66
C ARG A 106 1.12 -23.19 -1.08
N GLY A 107 0.91 -22.84 -2.34
CA GLY A 107 -0.43 -22.52 -2.85
C GLY A 107 -1.47 -23.62 -2.65
N ARG A 108 -1.03 -24.89 -2.63
CA ARG A 108 -1.90 -26.05 -2.37
C ARG A 108 -2.44 -26.10 -0.94
N ASP A 109 -1.73 -25.53 0.02
CA ASP A 109 -2.10 -25.54 1.43
C ASP A 109 -3.13 -24.44 1.76
N LEU A 110 -3.31 -23.45 0.87
CA LEU A 110 -4.32 -22.40 1.01
C LEU A 110 -5.74 -22.92 0.74
N SER A 111 -6.64 -22.64 1.68
CA SER A 111 -8.07 -22.95 1.55
C SER A 111 -8.79 -21.91 0.69
N LYS A 112 -9.72 -22.38 -0.14
CA LYS A 112 -10.68 -21.51 -0.86
C LYS A 112 -11.88 -21.10 0.01
N LYS A 113 -12.10 -21.75 1.16
CA LYS A 113 -13.28 -21.56 2.01
C LYS A 113 -12.98 -20.85 3.33
N ARG A 114 -11.76 -20.99 3.85
CA ARG A 114 -11.36 -20.46 5.17
C ARG A 114 -10.18 -19.53 5.04
N TRP A 115 -10.18 -18.48 5.83
CA TRP A 115 -9.03 -17.63 6.05
C TRP A 115 -8.03 -18.35 6.97
N SER A 116 -6.77 -18.41 6.54
CA SER A 116 -5.67 -18.97 7.33
C SER A 116 -4.87 -17.83 7.95
N TYR A 117 -4.45 -17.99 9.20
CA TYR A 117 -3.59 -17.04 9.90
C TYR A 117 -2.14 -17.44 9.72
N TYR A 118 -1.28 -16.46 9.46
CA TYR A 118 0.16 -16.65 9.40
C TYR A 118 0.83 -15.55 10.21
N ASP A 119 1.82 -15.91 11.00
CA ASP A 119 2.63 -14.98 11.76
C ASP A 119 4.06 -15.48 11.91
N GLU A 120 4.98 -14.54 12.14
CA GLU A 120 6.39 -14.81 12.42
C GLU A 120 6.98 -13.67 13.28
N TYR A 121 8.05 -13.98 14.01
CA TYR A 121 8.66 -13.10 15.01
C TYR A 121 10.15 -12.89 14.73
N ALA A 122 10.62 -11.67 14.91
CA ALA A 122 12.04 -11.34 14.82
C ALA A 122 12.41 -10.27 15.85
N GLU A 123 13.71 -10.03 15.97
CA GLU A 123 14.25 -8.85 16.61
C GLU A 123 14.69 -7.87 15.52
N ILE A 124 14.44 -6.58 15.73
CA ILE A 124 14.83 -5.54 14.77
C ILE A 124 16.37 -5.40 14.80
N PRO A 125 17.08 -5.55 13.67
CA PRO A 125 18.53 -5.42 13.63
C PRO A 125 19.02 -4.06 14.13
N VAL A 126 20.21 -4.02 14.75
CA VAL A 126 20.81 -2.81 15.37
C VAL A 126 20.88 -1.62 14.40
N ASP A 127 21.14 -1.88 13.13
CA ASP A 127 21.32 -0.85 12.10
C ASP A 127 20.04 -0.52 11.31
N ALA A 128 18.90 -1.14 11.65
CA ALA A 128 17.66 -0.95 10.93
C ALA A 128 16.98 0.37 11.30
N VAL A 129 16.62 1.16 10.28
CA VAL A 129 15.89 2.44 10.44
C VAL A 129 14.46 2.37 9.91
N ALA A 130 14.18 1.40 9.04
CA ALA A 130 12.88 1.15 8.44
C ALA A 130 12.71 -0.34 8.13
N ALA A 131 11.47 -0.79 7.96
CA ALA A 131 11.16 -2.09 7.39
C ALA A 131 10.26 -1.93 6.17
N GLN A 132 10.35 -2.88 5.25
CA GLN A 132 9.40 -3.04 4.17
C GLN A 132 8.69 -4.37 4.34
N VAL A 133 7.38 -4.32 4.54
CA VAL A 133 6.51 -5.49 4.48
C VAL A 133 6.17 -5.75 3.02
N VAL A 134 6.32 -7.00 2.59
CA VAL A 134 5.99 -7.45 1.23
C VAL A 134 5.11 -8.68 1.32
N ILE A 135 4.04 -8.75 0.53
CA ILE A 135 3.28 -9.97 0.29
C ILE A 135 3.22 -10.18 -1.21
N ARG A 136 3.80 -11.28 -1.67
CA ARG A 136 3.93 -11.65 -3.08
C ARG A 136 3.19 -12.95 -3.36
N LEU A 137 2.37 -12.94 -4.40
CA LEU A 137 1.85 -14.12 -5.07
C LEU A 137 2.75 -14.43 -6.27
N GLU A 138 3.42 -15.58 -6.22
CA GLU A 138 4.35 -16.00 -7.28
C GLU A 138 3.61 -16.33 -8.58
N SER A 139 4.33 -16.29 -9.71
CA SER A 139 3.75 -16.67 -11.00
C SER A 139 3.43 -18.18 -11.04
N PRO A 140 2.20 -18.58 -11.40
CA PRO A 140 1.88 -19.99 -11.64
C PRO A 140 2.56 -20.47 -12.93
N GLN A 141 2.77 -21.78 -13.07
CA GLN A 141 3.35 -22.34 -14.30
C GLN A 141 2.42 -22.20 -15.53
N ILE A 142 1.11 -22.25 -15.29
CA ILE A 142 0.06 -22.12 -16.31
C ILE A 142 -1.12 -21.34 -15.72
N GLY A 143 -1.92 -20.72 -16.60
CA GLY A 143 -3.17 -20.05 -16.24
C GLY A 143 -2.99 -18.95 -15.18
N SER A 144 -4.10 -18.56 -14.55
CA SER A 144 -4.11 -17.51 -13.52
C SER A 144 -4.36 -18.08 -12.13
N SER A 145 -3.71 -17.49 -11.13
CA SER A 145 -3.87 -17.80 -9.71
C SER A 145 -4.28 -16.54 -8.94
N GLY A 146 -4.98 -16.73 -7.82
CA GLY A 146 -5.48 -15.62 -7.03
C GLY A 146 -5.33 -15.84 -5.53
N LEU A 147 -5.08 -14.74 -4.82
CA LEU A 147 -4.93 -14.68 -3.38
C LEU A 147 -5.70 -13.48 -2.83
N LEU A 148 -6.49 -13.73 -1.80
CA LEU A 148 -7.01 -12.67 -0.94
C LEU A 148 -6.15 -12.56 0.30
N VAL A 149 -5.86 -11.32 0.70
CA VAL A 149 -5.08 -10.98 1.89
C VAL A 149 -5.86 -9.96 2.71
N ASP A 150 -5.85 -10.13 4.02
CA ASP A 150 -6.55 -9.24 4.95
C ASP A 150 -5.85 -9.19 6.33
N ASP A 151 -6.25 -8.24 7.17
CA ASP A 151 -5.80 -8.06 8.56
C ASP A 151 -4.28 -8.08 8.74
N LEU A 152 -3.55 -7.30 7.93
CA LEU A 152 -2.11 -7.19 8.09
C LEU A 152 -1.77 -6.57 9.46
N ALA A 153 -0.70 -7.04 10.06
CA ALA A 153 -0.17 -6.44 11.26
C ALA A 153 1.34 -6.57 11.30
N LEU A 154 2.01 -5.45 11.54
CA LEU A 154 3.40 -5.42 11.96
C LEU A 154 3.44 -4.71 13.30
N VAL A 155 3.74 -5.45 14.36
CA VAL A 155 3.58 -4.98 15.73
C VAL A 155 4.93 -5.02 16.42
N GLY A 156 5.40 -3.85 16.89
CA GLY A 156 6.61 -3.73 17.71
C GLY A 156 6.28 -3.40 19.16
N GLU A 157 7.04 -3.94 20.12
CA GLU A 157 6.77 -3.71 21.56
C GLU A 157 7.16 -2.31 22.04
N ALA A 158 8.07 -1.65 21.33
CA ALA A 158 8.45 -0.27 21.58
C ALA A 158 8.83 0.41 20.25
N ILE A 159 8.23 1.57 19.99
CA ILE A 159 8.60 2.44 18.87
C ILE A 159 9.36 3.63 19.43
N SER A 160 10.40 4.06 18.72
CA SER A 160 11.11 5.27 19.06
C SER A 160 10.20 6.47 18.78
N PRO A 161 9.88 7.33 19.77
CA PRO A 161 9.26 8.60 19.47
C PRO A 161 10.23 9.44 18.64
N LEU A 162 9.74 10.04 17.55
CA LEU A 162 10.46 11.05 16.78
C LEU A 162 11.05 12.10 17.73
N SER A 163 12.38 12.10 17.88
CA SER A 163 13.09 13.33 18.19
C SER A 163 13.37 14.00 16.86
N LEU A 164 12.37 14.72 16.34
CA LEU A 164 12.64 15.72 15.30
C LEU A 164 13.49 16.79 15.99
N THR A 165 14.81 16.69 15.88
CA THR A 165 15.67 17.84 16.11
C THR A 165 15.39 18.81 14.97
N THR A 166 14.41 19.69 15.16
CA THR A 166 14.34 20.95 14.44
C THR A 166 15.60 21.72 14.83
N THR A 167 16.65 21.59 14.02
CA THR A 167 17.76 22.54 14.05
C THR A 167 17.17 23.88 13.65
N SER A 168 16.76 24.66 14.65
CA SER A 168 16.42 26.07 14.49
C SER A 168 17.69 26.77 14.02
N ILE A 169 17.81 27.00 12.71
CA ILE A 169 18.74 27.98 12.19
C ILE A 169 18.11 29.33 12.50
N GLN A 170 18.33 29.81 13.72
CA GLN A 170 18.01 31.18 14.08
C GLN A 170 18.90 32.08 13.22
N PRO A 171 18.36 32.99 12.39
CA PRO A 171 19.18 33.95 11.69
C PRO A 171 19.85 34.85 12.72
N THR A 172 21.18 34.85 12.75
CA THR A 172 21.95 35.82 13.53
C THR A 172 21.64 37.21 12.99
N LEU A 173 20.86 37.99 13.75
CA LEU A 173 20.64 39.42 13.50
C LEU A 173 21.98 40.13 13.60
N ILE A 174 22.56 40.50 12.46
CA ILE A 174 23.67 41.45 12.40
C ILE A 174 23.06 42.85 12.62
N PRO A 175 23.45 43.59 13.67
CA PRO A 175 23.01 44.97 13.82
C PRO A 175 23.72 45.84 12.76
N ASN A 176 22.92 46.44 11.88
CA ASN A 176 23.38 47.39 10.88
C ASN A 176 23.53 48.78 11.53
N PRO A 177 24.67 49.48 11.42
CA PRO A 177 24.77 50.87 11.85
C PRO A 177 24.23 51.80 10.75
N ALA A 178 23.37 52.72 11.16
CA ALA A 178 22.68 53.71 10.34
C ALA A 178 23.63 54.65 9.58
N HIS A 179 23.17 55.20 8.44
CA HIS A 179 23.22 56.64 8.12
C HIS A 179 22.29 57.00 6.94
N GLN A 180 21.31 57.88 7.21
CA GLN A 180 20.81 59.08 6.46
C GLN A 180 20.86 59.07 4.91
N ALA A 181 19.89 59.56 4.12
CA ALA A 181 18.92 60.64 4.30
C ALA A 181 17.77 60.61 3.25
N ASN A 182 16.74 61.38 3.63
CA ASN A 182 15.48 61.88 3.06
C ASN A 182 15.23 62.11 1.54
N THR A 183 13.91 62.26 1.27
CA THR A 183 13.17 62.81 0.08
C THR A 183 12.87 61.80 -1.06
N SER A 184 11.67 61.67 -1.66
CA SER A 184 10.40 62.43 -1.68
C SER A 184 9.25 61.53 -2.20
N LEU A 185 8.00 61.82 -1.80
CA LEU A 185 6.72 61.32 -2.39
C LEU A 185 6.39 62.13 -3.67
N PRO A 186 5.58 61.64 -4.66
CA PRO A 186 4.17 61.27 -4.45
C PRO A 186 3.54 60.19 -5.38
N GLY A 187 2.33 59.72 -5.01
CA GLY A 187 1.27 59.35 -5.97
C GLY A 187 0.82 57.88 -6.03
N TRP A 188 -0.35 57.59 -5.45
CA TRP A 188 -1.20 56.40 -5.71
C TRP A 188 -1.93 56.59 -7.07
N PRO A 189 -2.38 55.54 -7.80
CA PRO A 189 -3.51 54.69 -7.36
C PRO A 189 -3.37 53.18 -7.59
N ILE A 190 -4.13 52.48 -6.76
CA ILE A 190 -4.48 51.05 -6.81
C ILE A 190 -5.24 50.78 -8.10
N THR A 191 -4.98 49.64 -8.76
CA THR A 191 -5.96 49.04 -9.66
C THR A 191 -6.02 47.53 -9.44
N ASN A 192 -7.17 47.08 -8.94
CA ASN A 192 -7.57 45.69 -8.89
C ASN A 192 -7.66 45.14 -10.32
N MET A 193 -7.04 44.00 -10.58
CA MET A 193 -7.41 43.16 -11.73
C MET A 193 -7.63 41.72 -11.27
N ALA A 194 -8.86 41.26 -11.51
CA ALA A 194 -9.34 39.92 -11.26
C ALA A 194 -8.69 38.88 -12.20
N PRO A 195 -8.59 37.60 -11.81
CA PRO A 195 -8.20 36.54 -12.73
C PRO A 195 -9.37 36.15 -13.64
N GLN A 196 -9.18 36.26 -14.95
CA GLN A 196 -10.05 35.64 -15.96
C GLN A 196 -9.68 34.16 -16.13
N GLN A 197 -10.65 33.27 -15.91
CA GLN A 197 -10.63 31.89 -16.43
C GLN A 197 -11.06 31.90 -17.90
N PRO A 198 -10.41 31.12 -18.78
CA PRO A 198 -11.03 30.69 -20.02
C PRO A 198 -11.77 29.37 -19.82
N GLU A 199 -13.07 29.41 -20.08
CA GLU A 199 -13.89 28.24 -20.44
C GLU A 199 -13.32 27.58 -21.72
N GLN A 200 -13.21 26.26 -21.73
CA GLN A 200 -13.32 25.49 -22.96
C GLN A 200 -14.36 24.38 -22.80
N LYS A 201 -15.50 24.63 -23.45
CA LYS A 201 -16.51 23.64 -23.85
C LYS A 201 -15.87 22.68 -24.86
N LEU A 202 -16.07 21.37 -24.68
CA LEU A 202 -16.18 20.47 -25.83
C LEU A 202 -17.44 19.60 -25.71
N LYS A 203 -18.24 19.67 -26.78
CA LYS A 203 -19.49 18.96 -27.05
C LYS A 203 -19.26 17.45 -27.20
N GLY A 204 -20.14 16.69 -26.56
CA GLY A 204 -20.93 15.56 -27.06
C GLY A 204 -20.32 14.57 -28.06
N GLN A 205 -20.49 13.28 -27.76
CA GLN A 205 -21.09 12.36 -28.72
C GLN A 205 -21.77 11.19 -28.00
N ASP A 206 -23.07 11.09 -28.24
CA ASP A 206 -23.95 9.95 -27.99
C ASP A 206 -23.45 8.69 -28.70
N TYR A 207 -23.55 7.54 -28.02
CA TYR A 207 -23.87 6.30 -28.71
C TYR A 207 -24.92 5.53 -27.91
N ASP A 208 -26.10 5.48 -28.52
CA ASP A 208 -27.22 4.62 -28.17
C ASP A 208 -26.93 3.14 -28.41
N ARG A 209 -27.60 2.34 -27.58
CA ARG A 209 -27.87 0.88 -27.52
C ARG A 209 -28.08 0.13 -28.87
N PRO A 210 -28.08 -1.24 -28.94
CA PRO A 210 -28.84 -2.10 -28.02
C PRO A 210 -28.35 -3.53 -27.68
N THR A 211 -28.96 -3.99 -26.58
CA THR A 211 -29.36 -5.33 -26.13
C THR A 211 -29.38 -6.46 -27.17
N ARG A 212 -28.86 -7.63 -26.79
CA ARG A 212 -29.40 -8.94 -27.20
C ARG A 212 -29.61 -9.83 -25.98
N GLU A 213 -30.87 -10.11 -25.70
CA GLU A 213 -31.33 -11.31 -25.02
C GLU A 213 -30.97 -12.54 -25.86
N ILE A 214 -30.52 -13.61 -25.23
CA ILE A 214 -30.76 -14.97 -25.73
C ILE A 214 -31.39 -15.77 -24.60
N VAL A 215 -32.58 -16.26 -24.93
CA VAL A 215 -33.49 -17.09 -24.17
C VAL A 215 -33.04 -18.55 -24.18
N LEU A 216 -33.25 -19.19 -23.03
CA LEU A 216 -33.50 -20.61 -22.72
C LEU A 216 -33.30 -21.67 -23.81
N GLY A 217 -32.61 -22.75 -23.39
CA GLY A 217 -32.72 -24.08 -23.98
C GLY A 217 -32.62 -25.14 -22.90
N GLU A 218 -33.73 -25.37 -22.18
CA GLU A 218 -33.96 -26.63 -21.48
C GLU A 218 -34.02 -27.76 -22.51
N LYS A 219 -33.31 -28.86 -22.24
CA LYS A 219 -33.67 -30.19 -22.73
C LYS A 219 -33.45 -31.20 -21.62
N GLU A 220 -34.55 -31.50 -20.94
CA GLU A 220 -34.81 -32.86 -20.45
C GLU A 220 -34.87 -33.81 -21.66
N GLU A 221 -34.23 -34.97 -21.56
CA GLU A 221 -34.82 -36.22 -22.09
C GLU A 221 -34.11 -37.45 -21.51
N LYS A 222 -34.91 -38.20 -20.75
CA LYS A 222 -34.84 -39.63 -20.35
C LYS A 222 -33.86 -40.07 -19.26
#